data_AF-A0A7S1YVB4-F1
#
_entry.id   AF-A0A7S1YVB4-F1
#
_cell.length_a   1.000
_cell.length_b   1.000
_cell.length_c   1.000
_cell.angle_alpha   90.00
_cell.angle_beta   90.00
_cell.angle_gamma   90.00
#
_symmetry.space_group_name_H-M   'P 1'
#
loop_
_entity.id
_entity.type
_entity.pdbx_description
1 polymer ?
#
loop_
_entity_poly.entity_id
_entity_poly.type
_entity_poly.pdbx_seq_one_letter_code
_entity_poly.pdbx_strand_id
1 'polypeptide(L)'
;MAKIRLTQQMNASSSAIGRPCAQTIQQLKHLDHTISRQRPAFEKLLVGPMMIFGEMITGGHYLEVLRLGKQMTTGRTSGPSYLCLHRSFVSETGLFGAVYRGFLPWGLLQCLKGVPVLFVQNETMYQLRSRASWSQRSAEKFSGFLGGAAQAVCVCPLQKIKVSVVACPTMNLLTPLQATQRVIKTYGVGSLYDGIIPMMMRRS
;
A
#
# COMPACT_ATOMS: atom_id res chain seq x y z
N MET A 1 -35.39 1.11 56.76
CA MET A 1 -35.15 -0.25 56.23
C MET A 1 -34.27 -0.22 54.95
N ALA A 2 -33.14 0.48 54.78
CA ALA A 2 -32.04 0.98 55.59
C ALA A 2 -31.23 -0.08 56.37
N LYS A 3 -30.03 -0.35 55.85
CA LYS A 3 -28.76 -0.35 56.62
C LYS A 3 -28.29 -1.62 57.35
N ILE A 4 -28.68 -2.83 56.94
CA ILE A 4 -28.17 -4.08 57.56
C ILE A 4 -27.83 -5.19 56.54
N ARG A 5 -27.17 -4.85 55.43
CA ARG A 5 -26.57 -5.85 54.52
C ARG A 5 -25.21 -5.42 53.95
N LEU A 6 -24.50 -4.54 54.66
CA LEU A 6 -23.15 -4.08 54.29
C LEU A 6 -22.08 -4.41 55.33
N THR A 7 -22.43 -5.07 56.43
CA THR A 7 -21.51 -5.30 57.56
C THR A 7 -21.02 -6.75 57.70
N GLN A 8 -21.43 -7.66 56.82
CA GLN A 8 -21.05 -9.08 56.91
C GLN A 8 -19.99 -9.53 55.88
N GLN A 9 -19.54 -8.64 54.98
CA GLN A 9 -18.45 -8.96 54.04
C GLN A 9 -17.10 -8.32 54.40
N MET A 10 -17.00 -7.60 55.53
CA MET A 10 -15.77 -6.90 55.95
C MET A 10 -14.98 -7.59 57.07
N ASN A 11 -15.37 -8.78 57.53
CA ASN A 11 -14.72 -9.46 58.67
C ASN A 11 -14.04 -10.81 58.32
N ALA A 12 -13.69 -11.07 57.06
CA ALA A 12 -13.07 -12.34 56.66
C ALA A 12 -11.82 -12.21 55.76
N SER A 13 -11.09 -11.08 55.79
CA SER A 13 -9.82 -10.96 55.07
C SER A 13 -8.83 -10.00 55.74
N SER A 14 -8.81 -9.96 57.08
CA SER A 14 -7.75 -9.33 57.87
C SER A 14 -6.91 -10.42 58.54
N SER A 15 -6.26 -11.27 57.73
CA SER A 15 -5.18 -12.16 58.17
C SER A 15 -4.44 -12.74 56.96
N ALA A 16 -3.62 -11.89 56.32
CA ALA A 16 -2.61 -12.33 55.37
C ALA A 16 -1.51 -11.26 55.22
N ILE A 17 -0.89 -10.90 56.34
CA ILE A 17 0.48 -10.34 56.32
C ILE A 17 1.39 -11.53 56.03
N GLY A 18 1.80 -11.69 54.77
CA GLY A 18 2.68 -12.80 54.42
C GLY A 18 2.84 -13.01 52.92
N ARG A 19 3.92 -12.44 52.38
CA ARG A 19 4.59 -12.76 51.10
C ARG A 19 3.95 -12.14 49.85
N PRO A 20 4.65 -11.25 49.11
CA PRO A 20 4.22 -10.87 47.78
C PRO A 20 4.20 -12.13 46.90
N CYS A 21 3.00 -12.49 46.48
CA CYS A 21 2.70 -13.66 45.68
C CYS A 21 3.48 -13.59 44.36
N ALA A 22 4.29 -14.62 44.09
CA ALA A 22 4.99 -14.80 42.82
C ALA A 22 4.06 -14.74 41.59
N GLN A 23 2.75 -14.96 41.78
CA GLN A 23 1.74 -14.83 40.73
C GLN A 23 1.47 -13.39 40.30
N THR A 24 1.60 -12.38 41.17
CA THR A 24 1.41 -10.98 40.79
C THR A 24 2.61 -10.47 39.98
N ILE A 25 3.82 -10.95 40.27
CA ILE A 25 5.02 -10.67 39.46
C ILE A 25 4.97 -11.40 38.11
N GLN A 26 4.43 -12.63 38.05
CA GLN A 26 4.20 -13.33 36.77
C GLN A 26 3.14 -12.64 35.91
N GLN A 27 2.07 -12.10 36.49
CA GLN A 27 1.06 -11.35 35.74
C GLN A 27 1.58 -10.00 35.22
N LEU A 28 2.42 -9.30 35.98
CA LEU A 28 3.10 -8.09 35.50
C LEU A 28 4.17 -8.41 34.43
N LYS A 29 4.86 -9.56 34.51
CA LYS A 29 5.74 -10.07 33.44
C LYS A 29 4.98 -10.55 32.20
N HIS A 30 3.69 -10.90 32.33
CA HIS A 30 2.84 -11.27 31.18
C HIS A 30 2.22 -10.04 30.49
N LEU A 31 2.16 -8.90 31.18
CA LEU A 31 1.88 -7.57 30.62
C LEU A 31 3.12 -6.92 30.00
N ASP A 32 4.30 -7.40 30.36
CA ASP A 32 5.55 -7.17 29.64
C ASP A 32 5.65 -8.10 28.41
N HIS A 33 4.58 -8.12 27.59
CA HIS A 33 4.67 -8.57 26.21
C HIS A 33 5.55 -7.55 25.49
N THR A 34 6.86 -7.73 25.70
CA THR A 34 7.96 -7.31 24.85
C THR A 34 7.43 -6.93 23.49
N ILE A 35 7.29 -5.62 23.26
CA ILE A 35 7.15 -5.04 21.93
C ILE A 35 8.53 -5.26 21.29
N SER A 36 8.83 -6.51 20.98
CA SER A 36 10.01 -6.90 20.27
C SER A 36 9.85 -6.32 18.88
N ARG A 37 10.85 -5.53 18.47
CA ARG A 37 10.90 -4.91 17.15
C ARG A 37 11.04 -6.06 16.14
N GLN A 38 9.93 -6.66 15.77
CA GLN A 38 9.90 -7.76 14.82
C GLN A 38 10.32 -7.17 13.48
N ARG A 39 11.60 -7.34 13.13
CA ARG A 39 12.11 -6.90 11.83
C ARG A 39 11.26 -7.63 10.78
N PRO A 40 10.72 -6.93 9.78
CA PRO A 40 10.09 -7.62 8.67
C PRO A 40 11.14 -8.56 8.09
N ALA A 41 10.83 -9.87 8.04
CA ALA A 41 11.73 -10.83 7.45
C ALA A 41 12.02 -10.38 6.01
N PHE A 42 13.28 -10.08 5.70
CA PHE A 42 13.70 -9.60 4.37
C PHE A 42 13.27 -10.54 3.25
N GLU A 43 13.12 -11.83 3.55
CA GLU A 43 12.52 -12.83 2.66
C GLU A 43 11.10 -12.42 2.22
N LYS A 44 10.24 -11.98 3.15
CA LYS A 44 8.88 -11.51 2.85
C LYS A 44 8.90 -10.19 2.06
N LEU A 45 9.94 -9.38 2.23
CA LEU A 45 10.13 -8.14 1.47
C LEU A 45 10.52 -8.40 0.01
N LEU A 46 11.22 -9.49 -0.29
CA LEU A 46 11.66 -9.83 -1.65
C LEU A 46 10.64 -10.71 -2.41
N VAL A 47 9.94 -11.60 -1.69
CA VAL A 47 8.89 -12.45 -2.29
C VAL A 47 7.77 -11.62 -2.91
N GLY A 48 7.36 -10.52 -2.28
CA GLY A 48 6.29 -9.65 -2.80
C GLY A 48 6.61 -9.05 -4.18
N PRO A 49 7.72 -8.32 -4.34
CA PRO A 49 8.17 -7.80 -5.63
C PRO A 49 8.37 -8.89 -6.69
N MET A 50 8.93 -10.05 -6.33
CA MET A 50 9.14 -11.16 -7.28
C MET A 50 7.83 -11.75 -7.77
N MET A 51 6.84 -11.92 -6.89
CA MET A 51 5.51 -12.38 -7.27
C MET A 51 4.82 -11.40 -8.24
N ILE A 52 4.89 -10.10 -7.94
CA ILE A 52 4.33 -9.05 -8.82
C ILE A 52 5.07 -9.03 -10.16
N PHE A 53 6.38 -9.21 -10.15
CA PHE A 53 7.18 -9.27 -11.37
C PHE A 53 6.77 -10.45 -12.26
N GLY A 54 6.56 -11.63 -11.67
CA GLY A 54 6.02 -12.80 -12.38
C GLY A 54 4.66 -12.51 -13.01
N GLU A 55 3.72 -11.95 -12.25
CA GLU A 55 2.40 -11.54 -12.75
C GLU A 55 2.52 -10.58 -13.94
N MET A 56 3.43 -9.61 -13.85
CA MET A 56 3.63 -8.62 -14.90
C MET A 56 4.21 -9.22 -16.19
N ILE A 57 5.14 -10.18 -16.08
CA ILE A 57 5.72 -10.89 -17.24
C ILE A 57 4.70 -11.82 -17.89
N THR A 58 3.93 -12.57 -17.10
CA THR A 58 2.99 -13.58 -17.63
C THR A 58 1.84 -12.96 -18.41
N GLY A 59 1.52 -11.68 -18.18
CA GLY A 59 0.49 -10.97 -18.95
C GLY A 59 -0.22 -9.86 -18.18
N GLY A 60 0.08 -9.68 -16.88
CA GLY A 60 -0.47 -8.62 -16.06
C GLY A 60 -0.20 -7.24 -16.64
N HIS A 61 1.02 -7.01 -17.15
CA HIS A 61 1.37 -5.74 -17.78
C HIS A 61 0.56 -5.48 -19.05
N TYR A 62 0.38 -6.49 -19.90
CA TYR A 62 -0.40 -6.37 -21.12
C TYR A 62 -1.88 -6.05 -20.85
N LEU A 63 -2.49 -6.76 -19.90
CA LEU A 63 -3.87 -6.48 -19.48
C LEU A 63 -4.01 -5.10 -18.84
N GLU A 64 -3.00 -4.65 -18.10
CA GLU A 64 -2.98 -3.30 -17.53
C GLU A 64 -2.95 -2.24 -18.62
N VAL A 65 -2.10 -2.38 -19.64
CA VAL A 65 -2.03 -1.46 -20.78
C VAL A 65 -3.37 -1.39 -21.53
N LEU A 66 -4.00 -2.53 -21.80
CA LEU A 66 -5.33 -2.58 -22.41
C LEU A 66 -6.39 -1.88 -21.56
N ARG A 67 -6.38 -2.14 -20.25
CA ARG A 67 -7.31 -1.51 -19.30
C ARG A 67 -7.11 0.00 -19.27
N LEU A 68 -5.87 0.48 -19.22
CA LEU A 68 -5.53 1.89 -19.22
C LEU A 68 -5.99 2.58 -20.51
N GLY A 69 -5.71 1.99 -21.67
CA GLY A 69 -6.16 2.53 -22.94
C GLY A 69 -7.69 2.61 -23.03
N LYS A 70 -8.40 1.60 -22.52
CA LYS A 70 -9.87 1.66 -22.44
C LYS A 70 -10.33 2.78 -21.51
N GLN A 71 -9.75 2.92 -20.31
CA GLN A 71 -10.11 3.97 -19.36
C GLN A 71 -9.91 5.38 -19.93
N MET A 72 -8.88 5.58 -20.76
CA MET A 72 -8.63 6.86 -21.43
C MET A 72 -9.65 7.19 -22.54
N THR A 73 -10.24 6.17 -23.15
CA THR A 73 -11.28 6.34 -24.18
C THR A 73 -12.70 6.35 -23.61
N THR A 74 -12.85 6.01 -22.33
CA THR A 74 -14.14 5.95 -21.62
C THR A 74 -14.62 7.38 -21.38
N GLY A 75 -15.51 7.86 -22.25
CA GLY A 75 -15.97 9.25 -22.30
C GLY A 75 -16.27 9.73 -23.73
N ARG A 76 -15.77 9.02 -24.75
CA ARG A 76 -16.21 9.18 -26.15
C ARG A 76 -17.44 8.31 -26.42
N THR A 77 -18.38 8.84 -27.20
CA THR A 77 -19.69 8.27 -27.61
C THR A 77 -19.63 6.87 -28.26
N SER A 78 -18.44 6.38 -28.59
CA SER A 78 -18.21 4.99 -29.00
C SER A 78 -16.82 4.55 -28.53
N GLY A 79 -16.74 3.93 -27.35
CA GLY A 79 -15.48 3.40 -26.83
C GLY A 79 -15.00 2.20 -27.67
N PRO A 80 -13.74 2.15 -28.11
CA PRO A 80 -13.22 1.02 -28.87
C PRO A 80 -13.27 -0.28 -28.06
N SER A 81 -13.55 -1.40 -28.73
CA SER A 81 -13.48 -2.72 -28.11
C SER A 81 -12.02 -3.07 -27.75
N TYR A 82 -11.81 -3.96 -26.76
CA TYR A 82 -10.46 -4.41 -26.39
C TYR A 82 -9.69 -5.00 -27.59
N LEU A 83 -10.39 -5.65 -28.52
CA LEU A 83 -9.81 -6.20 -29.74
C LEU A 83 -9.39 -5.12 -30.73
N CYS A 84 -10.19 -4.05 -30.88
CA CYS A 84 -9.81 -2.90 -31.70
C CYS A 84 -8.57 -2.21 -31.11
N LEU A 85 -8.54 -2.03 -29.78
CA LEU A 85 -7.41 -1.45 -29.07
C LEU A 85 -6.13 -2.30 -29.22
N HIS A 86 -6.25 -3.62 -29.06
CA HIS A 86 -5.14 -4.55 -29.30
C HIS A 86 -4.62 -4.46 -30.73
N ARG A 87 -5.52 -4.50 -31.74
CA ARG A 87 -5.13 -4.37 -33.15
C ARG A 87 -4.40 -3.05 -33.42
N SER A 88 -4.87 -1.95 -32.83
CA SER A 88 -4.21 -0.64 -32.92
C SER A 88 -2.80 -0.67 -32.31
N PHE A 89 -2.62 -1.33 -31.17
CA PHE A 89 -1.31 -1.44 -30.54
C PHE A 89 -0.34 -2.33 -31.33
N VAL A 90 -0.85 -3.43 -31.89
CA VAL A 90 -0.05 -4.32 -32.74
C VAL A 90 0.34 -3.63 -34.05
N SER A 91 -0.55 -2.83 -34.66
CA SER A 91 -0.21 -2.08 -35.87
C SER A 91 0.78 -0.94 -35.63
N GLU A 92 0.77 -0.33 -34.43
CA GLU A 92 1.70 0.77 -34.09
C GLU A 92 3.10 0.29 -33.70
N THR A 93 3.21 -0.83 -32.99
CA THR A 93 4.44 -1.22 -32.27
C THR A 93 4.89 -2.66 -32.53
N GLY A 94 4.13 -3.44 -33.31
CA GLY A 94 4.34 -4.88 -33.49
C GLY A 94 3.83 -5.70 -32.30
N LEU A 95 3.83 -7.03 -32.44
CA LEU A 95 3.27 -7.95 -31.43
C LEU A 95 4.01 -7.86 -30.08
N PHE A 96 5.34 -7.89 -30.11
CA PHE A 96 6.18 -7.77 -28.91
C PHE A 96 6.13 -6.36 -28.30
N GLY A 97 6.09 -5.33 -29.15
CA GLY A 97 5.96 -3.94 -28.70
C GLY A 97 4.60 -3.64 -28.08
N ALA A 98 3.54 -4.32 -28.51
CA ALA A 98 2.20 -4.22 -27.91
C ALA A 98 2.13 -4.90 -26.54
N VAL A 99 2.81 -6.04 -26.35
CA VAL A 99 2.81 -6.79 -25.08
C VAL A 99 3.67 -6.10 -24.02
N TYR A 100 4.83 -5.56 -24.40
CA TYR A 100 5.78 -4.93 -23.47
C TYR A 100 5.81 -3.40 -23.53
N ARG A 101 4.75 -2.77 -24.07
CA ARG A 101 4.66 -1.32 -24.23
C ARG A 101 4.82 -0.59 -22.90
N GLY A 102 5.86 0.23 -22.75
CA GLY A 102 6.14 0.96 -21.50
C GLY A 102 6.46 0.07 -20.29
N PHE A 103 6.85 -1.20 -20.49
CA PHE A 103 7.20 -2.13 -19.40
C PHE A 103 8.46 -1.68 -18.64
N LEU A 104 9.49 -1.26 -19.35
CA LEU A 104 10.73 -0.77 -18.76
C LEU A 104 10.76 0.76 -18.81
N PRO A 105 10.99 1.48 -17.69
CA PRO A 105 11.26 1.06 -16.31
C PRO A 105 10.01 1.05 -15.42
N TRP A 106 8.86 1.51 -15.94
CA TRP A 106 7.66 1.76 -15.12
C TRP A 106 7.10 0.49 -14.47
N GLY A 107 7.12 -0.64 -15.18
CA GLY A 107 6.74 -1.95 -14.64
C GLY A 107 7.69 -2.45 -13.54
N LEU A 108 8.99 -2.18 -13.65
CA LEU A 108 9.95 -2.50 -12.58
C LEU A 108 9.70 -1.66 -11.33
N LEU A 109 9.46 -0.36 -11.50
CA LEU A 109 9.15 0.52 -10.38
C LEU A 109 7.82 0.16 -9.70
N GLN A 110 6.86 -0.39 -10.45
CA GLN A 110 5.59 -0.89 -9.91
C GLN A 110 5.78 -2.14 -9.04
N CYS A 111 6.79 -2.96 -9.30
CA CYS A 111 7.13 -4.10 -8.43
C CYS A 111 7.58 -3.64 -7.03
N LEU A 112 8.17 -2.44 -6.94
CA LEU A 112 8.62 -1.84 -5.67
C LEU A 112 7.50 -1.13 -4.88
N LYS A 113 6.26 -1.07 -5.40
CA LYS A 113 5.15 -0.34 -4.77
C LYS A 113 4.82 -0.78 -3.34
N GLY A 114 5.17 -2.01 -2.97
CA GLY A 114 4.88 -2.58 -1.65
C GLY A 114 5.89 -2.20 -0.56
N VAL A 115 7.12 -1.84 -0.95
CA VAL A 115 8.21 -1.52 -0.02
C VAL A 115 7.87 -0.34 0.91
N PRO A 116 7.42 0.83 0.40
CA PRO A 116 7.10 1.96 1.28
C PRO A 116 5.91 1.66 2.23
N VAL A 117 4.92 0.89 1.79
CA VAL A 117 3.78 0.48 2.65
C VAL A 117 4.30 -0.30 3.85
N LEU A 118 5.11 -1.33 3.59
CA LEU A 118 5.60 -2.22 4.63
C LEU A 118 6.46 -1.47 5.64
N PHE A 119 7.29 -0.54 5.17
CA PHE A 119 8.13 0.26 6.05
C PHE A 119 7.30 1.21 6.94
N VAL A 120 6.38 1.98 6.33
CA VAL A 120 5.55 2.94 7.06
C VAL A 120 4.58 2.24 7.99
N GLN A 121 3.95 1.16 7.56
CA GLN A 121 3.04 0.37 8.38
C GLN A 121 3.77 -0.24 9.59
N ASN A 122 4.96 -0.78 9.41
CA ASN A 122 5.75 -1.37 10.50
C ASN A 122 6.18 -0.32 11.53
N GLU A 123 6.68 0.84 11.07
CA GLU A 123 7.07 1.93 11.96
C GLU A 123 5.87 2.53 12.72
N THR A 124 4.75 2.74 12.02
CA THR A 124 3.52 3.28 12.62
C THR A 124 2.93 2.33 13.66
N MET A 125 2.92 1.03 13.37
CA MET A 125 2.44 0.01 14.29
C MET A 125 3.32 -0.08 15.54
N TYR A 126 4.65 0.03 15.37
CA TYR A 126 5.58 0.10 16.49
C TYR A 126 5.32 1.33 17.37
N GLN A 127 5.16 2.52 16.77
CA GLN A 127 4.91 3.75 17.53
C GLN A 127 3.54 3.75 18.24
N LEU A 128 2.47 3.27 17.60
CA LEU A 128 1.14 3.22 18.20
C LEU A 128 1.06 2.23 19.36
N ARG A 129 1.74 1.09 19.27
CA ARG A 129 1.78 0.11 20.36
C ARG A 129 2.69 0.54 21.50
N SER A 130 3.84 1.14 21.20
CA SER A 130 4.84 1.52 22.21
C SER A 130 4.53 2.84 22.93
N ARG A 131 3.96 3.84 22.24
CA ARG A 131 3.73 5.17 22.82
C ARG A 131 2.28 5.45 23.20
N ALA A 132 1.33 4.91 22.44
CA ALA A 132 -0.09 5.25 22.62
C ALA A 132 -0.90 4.14 23.30
N SER A 133 -0.31 2.96 23.55
CA SER A 133 -1.00 1.77 24.11
C SER A 133 -2.34 1.45 23.41
N TRP A 134 -2.40 1.70 22.10
CA TRP A 134 -3.63 1.46 21.33
C TRP A 134 -3.95 -0.03 21.26
N SER A 135 -5.26 -0.34 21.25
CA SER A 135 -5.73 -1.71 21.03
C SER A 135 -5.17 -2.24 19.70
N GLN A 136 -4.83 -3.54 19.68
CA GLN A 136 -4.25 -4.19 18.52
C GLN A 136 -5.04 -3.94 17.22
N ARG A 137 -6.37 -4.01 17.30
CA ARG A 137 -7.27 -3.79 16.15
C ARG A 137 -7.28 -2.35 15.65
N SER A 138 -7.21 -1.37 16.56
CA SER A 138 -7.17 0.06 16.18
C SER A 138 -5.80 0.43 15.58
N ALA A 139 -4.72 -0.08 16.16
CA ALA A 139 -3.37 0.16 15.66
C ALA A 139 -3.12 -0.43 14.27
N GLU A 140 -3.66 -1.63 13.99
CA GLU A 140 -3.59 -2.27 12.67
C GLU A 140 -4.34 -1.49 11.59
N LYS A 141 -5.55 -1.01 11.89
CA LYS A 141 -6.33 -0.19 10.94
C LYS A 141 -5.62 1.13 10.61
N PHE A 142 -5.12 1.83 11.63
CA PHE A 142 -4.47 3.11 11.42
C PHE A 142 -3.11 2.97 10.73
N SER A 143 -2.31 1.95 11.08
CA SER A 143 -1.04 1.70 10.40
C SER A 143 -1.23 1.26 8.95
N GLY A 144 -2.29 0.50 8.65
CA GLY A 144 -2.70 0.16 7.29
C GLY A 144 -3.09 1.39 6.48
N PHE A 145 -3.90 2.28 7.06
CA PHE A 145 -4.27 3.56 6.43
C PHE A 145 -3.04 4.41 6.12
N LEU A 146 -2.14 4.59 7.09
CA LEU A 146 -0.93 5.41 6.91
C LEU A 146 0.05 4.80 5.90
N GLY A 147 0.19 3.47 5.90
CA GLY A 147 0.95 2.73 4.88
C GLY A 147 0.36 2.90 3.47
N GLY A 148 -0.96 2.84 3.35
CA GLY A 148 -1.69 3.08 2.10
C GLY A 148 -1.55 4.52 1.60
N ALA A 149 -1.59 5.51 2.50
CA ALA A 149 -1.38 6.92 2.19
C ALA A 149 0.06 7.20 1.72
N ALA A 150 1.06 6.69 2.42
CA ALA A 150 2.47 6.84 2.03
C ALA A 150 2.73 6.22 0.64
N GLN A 151 2.14 5.05 0.38
CA GLN A 151 2.22 4.45 -0.94
C GLN A 151 1.52 5.29 -2.01
N ALA A 152 0.35 5.86 -1.72
CA ALA A 152 -0.34 6.73 -2.67
C ALA A 152 0.55 7.90 -3.09
N VAL A 153 1.23 8.55 -2.13
CA VAL A 153 2.16 9.64 -2.42
C VAL A 153 3.32 9.19 -3.32
N CYS A 154 3.93 8.03 -3.05
CA CYS A 154 5.03 7.52 -3.87
C CYS A 154 4.59 7.02 -5.25
N VAL A 155 3.43 6.38 -5.35
CA VAL A 155 2.98 5.66 -6.57
C VAL A 155 2.19 6.58 -7.51
N CYS A 156 1.48 7.59 -7.00
CA CYS A 156 0.68 8.50 -7.81
C CYS A 156 1.48 9.18 -8.96
N PRO A 157 2.65 9.80 -8.72
CA PRO A 157 3.42 10.43 -9.80
C PRO A 157 3.88 9.40 -10.84
N LEU A 158 4.34 8.22 -10.40
CA LEU A 158 4.77 7.14 -11.29
C LEU A 158 3.62 6.63 -12.18
N GLN A 159 2.44 6.44 -11.58
CA GLN A 159 1.28 5.96 -12.30
C GLN A 159 0.80 6.99 -13.32
N LYS A 160 0.84 8.28 -13.00
CA LYS A 160 0.48 9.33 -13.96
C LYS A 160 1.42 9.36 -15.15
N ILE A 161 2.74 9.28 -14.93
CA ILE A 161 3.71 9.26 -16.03
C ILE A 161 3.52 8.01 -16.90
N LYS A 162 3.31 6.83 -16.29
CA LYS A 162 3.02 5.59 -17.02
C LYS A 162 1.79 5.74 -17.91
N VAL A 163 0.69 6.29 -17.40
CA VAL A 163 -0.52 6.54 -18.17
C VAL A 163 -0.25 7.48 -19.33
N SER A 164 0.48 8.59 -19.12
CA SER A 164 0.84 9.52 -20.20
C SER A 164 1.70 8.88 -21.30
N VAL A 165 2.64 7.99 -20.94
CA VAL A 165 3.46 7.25 -21.91
C VAL A 165 2.62 6.25 -22.70
N VAL A 166 1.71 5.53 -22.04
CA VAL A 166 0.80 4.60 -22.73
C VAL A 166 -0.18 5.35 -23.63
N ALA A 167 -0.65 6.53 -23.20
CA ALA A 167 -1.59 7.37 -23.94
C ALA A 167 -1.01 7.92 -25.25
N CYS A 168 0.28 8.28 -25.25
CA CYS A 168 0.91 8.97 -26.37
C CYS A 168 1.93 8.06 -27.06
N PRO A 169 1.64 7.57 -28.29
CA PRO A 169 2.57 6.74 -29.07
C PRO A 169 3.93 7.41 -29.27
N THR A 170 3.96 8.73 -29.44
CA THR A 170 5.19 9.53 -29.57
C THR A 170 6.02 9.55 -28.30
N MET A 171 5.41 9.45 -27.11
CA MET A 171 6.12 9.37 -25.83
C MET A 171 6.59 7.95 -25.51
N ASN A 172 5.96 6.93 -26.08
CA ASN A 172 6.37 5.54 -25.94
C ASN A 172 7.67 5.20 -26.70
N LEU A 173 8.02 5.98 -27.73
CA LEU A 173 9.30 5.85 -28.44
C LEU A 173 10.46 6.59 -27.75
N LEU A 174 10.16 7.47 -26.79
CA LEU A 174 11.16 8.23 -26.07
C LEU A 174 11.76 7.41 -24.93
N THR A 175 13.00 7.74 -24.57
CA THR A 175 13.59 7.17 -23.37
C THR A 175 12.77 7.56 -22.12
N PRO A 176 12.74 6.72 -21.08
CA PRO A 176 11.87 6.92 -19.92
C PRO A 176 12.11 8.23 -19.18
N LEU A 177 13.38 8.64 -19.14
CA LEU A 177 13.81 9.89 -18.52
C LEU A 177 13.34 11.09 -19.34
N GLN A 178 13.44 11.03 -20.67
CA GLN A 178 12.92 12.07 -21.56
C GLN A 178 11.40 12.16 -21.49
N ALA A 179 10.70 11.03 -21.42
CA ALA A 179 9.25 11.00 -21.23
C ALA A 179 8.84 11.64 -19.90
N THR A 180 9.53 11.31 -18.80
CA THR A 180 9.30 11.92 -17.48
C THR A 180 9.54 13.42 -17.51
N GLN A 181 10.67 13.86 -18.05
CA GLN A 181 10.99 15.29 -18.19
C GLN A 181 9.95 16.02 -19.03
N ARG A 182 9.44 15.38 -20.10
CA ARG A 182 8.41 15.97 -20.96
C ARG A 182 7.07 16.05 -20.26
N VAL A 183 6.66 15.04 -19.50
CA VAL A 183 5.45 15.09 -18.68
C VAL A 183 5.54 16.20 -17.63
N ILE A 184 6.68 16.31 -16.94
CA ILE A 184 6.92 17.36 -15.94
C ILE A 184 6.88 18.75 -16.58
N LYS A 185 7.49 18.93 -17.77
CA LYS A 185 7.48 20.21 -18.49
C LYS A 185 6.09 20.59 -19.03
N THR A 186 5.30 19.62 -19.47
CA THR A 186 3.98 19.87 -20.07
C THR A 186 2.89 20.09 -19.03
N TYR A 187 2.87 19.32 -17.94
CA TYR A 187 1.77 19.32 -16.95
C TYR A 187 2.17 19.93 -15.61
N GLY A 188 3.47 20.12 -15.35
CA GLY A 188 3.99 20.57 -14.06
C GLY A 188 4.04 19.48 -12.99
N VAL A 189 4.79 19.74 -11.92
CA VAL A 189 4.98 18.79 -10.80
C VAL A 189 3.71 18.66 -9.95
N GLY A 190 2.96 19.76 -9.78
CA GLY A 190 1.71 19.76 -9.02
C GLY A 190 0.65 18.84 -9.63
N SER A 191 0.59 18.79 -10.97
CA SER A 191 -0.36 17.93 -11.66
C SER A 191 -0.05 16.43 -11.46
N LEU A 192 1.18 16.03 -11.14
CA LEU A 192 1.51 14.61 -10.84
C LEU A 192 0.72 14.03 -9.66
N TYR A 193 0.17 14.91 -8.83
CA TYR A 193 -0.60 14.56 -7.64
C TYR A 193 -2.11 14.75 -7.82
N ASP A 194 -2.57 15.14 -9.03
CA ASP A 194 -3.99 15.14 -9.38
C ASP A 194 -4.51 13.70 -9.31
N GLY A 195 -5.24 13.37 -8.25
CA GLY A 195 -5.73 12.02 -7.99
C GLY A 195 -5.20 11.38 -6.70
N ILE A 196 -4.37 12.07 -5.91
CA ILE A 196 -3.98 11.56 -4.57
C ILE A 196 -5.21 11.30 -3.71
N ILE A 197 -6.16 12.24 -3.64
CA ILE A 197 -7.35 12.12 -2.79
C ILE A 197 -8.18 10.87 -3.12
N PRO A 198 -8.61 10.64 -4.37
CA PRO A 198 -9.33 9.41 -4.71
C PRO A 198 -8.46 8.16 -4.54
N MET A 199 -7.14 8.26 -4.71
CA MET A 199 -6.24 7.13 -4.47
C MET A 199 -6.13 6.76 -2.99
N MET A 200 -6.07 7.75 -2.09
CA MET A 200 -6.05 7.56 -0.65
C MET A 200 -7.38 6.98 -0.17
N MET A 201 -8.51 7.52 -0.61
CA MET A 201 -9.85 7.03 -0.23
C MET A 201 -10.11 5.59 -0.70
N ARG A 202 -9.51 5.16 -1.82
CA ARG A 202 -9.60 3.77 -2.28
C ARG A 202 -8.77 2.79 -1.43
N ARG A 203 -7.76 3.29 -0.70
CA ARG A 203 -6.81 2.46 0.07
C ARG A 203 -7.02 2.53 1.58
N SER A 204 -7.95 3.35 2.04
CA SER A 204 -8.38 3.49 3.44
C SER A 204 -9.41 2.46 3.86
#